data_AF-A0A6L4AWI0-F1
#
_entry.id   AF-A0A6L4AWI0-F1
#
_cell.length_a   1.000
_cell.length_b   1.000
_cell.length_c   1.000
_cell.angle_alpha   90.00
_cell.angle_beta   90.00
_cell.angle_gamma   90.00
#
_symmetry.space_group_name_H-M   'P 1'
#
loop_
_entity.id
_entity.type
_entity.pdbx_description
1 polymer ?
#
loop_
_entity_poly.entity_id
_entity_poly.type
_entity_poly.pdbx_seq_one_letter_code
_entity_poly.pdbx_strand_id
1 'polypeptide(L)'
;MSDAPAITAKPPLDTARAVKLTMADAGDPKGFYYLAIAYALNHQEEPDAILEIKRCYEDAVARGSNDAKVALGLMLATGNSLPFLMDRRLPLEYRDPEKGLALLKSAEAQSCSFTQPLVSLDRCSEREESIASEISNIYFNGAHTWIADEAAKALCKPKDFACVSKAGHWQQVVPKDRQLSEEWARRRDACCEKIAAINRARQCF
;
A
#
# COMPACT_ATOMS: atom_id res chain seq x y z
N MET A 1 -0.11 37.94 26.26
CA MET A 1 -0.86 37.38 25.13
C MET A 1 0.10 36.46 24.41
N SER A 2 -0.12 35.15 24.53
CA SER A 2 0.78 34.11 24.02
C SER A 2 0.16 33.58 22.73
N ASP A 3 0.81 33.86 21.61
CA ASP A 3 0.44 33.28 20.31
C ASP A 3 1.11 31.91 20.21
N ALA A 4 0.31 30.84 20.25
CA ALA A 4 0.76 29.51 19.90
C ALA A 4 0.94 29.42 18.38
N PRO A 5 2.06 28.88 17.85
CA PRO A 5 2.26 28.78 16.42
C PRO A 5 1.34 27.71 15.82
N ALA A 6 0.75 28.06 14.67
CA ALA A 6 -0.18 27.21 13.92
C ALA A 6 0.48 25.88 13.49
N ILE A 7 -0.18 24.78 13.85
CA ILE A 7 0.16 23.40 13.49
C ILE A 7 -0.13 23.20 11.99
N THR A 8 0.86 23.38 11.11
CA THR A 8 0.72 23.10 9.66
C THR A 8 1.95 22.48 8.98
N ALA A 9 3.03 22.16 9.71
CA ALA A 9 4.23 21.64 9.06
C ALA A 9 4.19 20.11 8.94
N LYS A 10 4.04 19.61 7.70
CA LYS A 10 4.49 18.28 7.27
C LYS A 10 5.92 18.06 7.80
N PRO A 11 6.26 16.91 8.40
CA PRO A 11 7.60 16.71 8.96
C PRO A 11 8.67 16.93 7.87
N PRO A 12 9.81 17.58 8.16
CA PRO A 12 10.82 17.87 7.16
C PRO A 12 11.33 16.59 6.51
N LEU A 13 11.24 16.53 5.18
CA LEU A 13 11.58 15.38 4.35
C LEU A 13 13.00 14.85 4.60
N ASP A 14 13.93 15.75 4.93
CA ASP A 14 15.34 15.42 5.11
C ASP A 14 15.59 14.50 6.30
N THR A 15 14.84 14.65 7.40
CA THR A 15 15.01 13.81 8.59
C THR A 15 14.45 12.40 8.37
N ALA A 16 13.26 12.29 7.78
CA ALA A 16 12.67 10.99 7.48
C ALA A 16 13.48 10.24 6.39
N ARG A 17 13.96 10.96 5.38
CA ARG A 17 14.85 10.41 4.35
C ARG A 17 16.19 9.99 4.93
N ALA A 18 16.78 10.78 5.82
CA ALA A 18 18.04 10.45 6.49
C ALA A 18 17.92 9.19 7.35
N VAL A 19 16.89 9.06 8.19
CA VAL A 19 16.67 7.85 9.01
C VAL A 19 16.51 6.60 8.13
N LYS A 20 15.78 6.71 7.03
CA LYS A 20 15.51 5.58 6.11
C LYS A 20 16.74 5.19 5.29
N LEU A 21 17.53 6.17 4.85
CA LEU A 21 18.83 5.93 4.22
C LEU A 21 19.79 5.27 5.19
N THR A 22 19.83 5.71 6.46
CA THR A 22 20.63 5.05 7.50
C THR A 22 20.23 3.59 7.70
N MET A 23 18.93 3.27 7.72
CA MET A 23 18.46 1.87 7.79
C MET A 23 18.91 1.06 6.57
N ALA A 24 18.75 1.64 5.37
CA ALA A 24 19.18 1.03 4.12
C ALA A 24 20.71 0.80 4.06
N ASP A 25 21.50 1.78 4.50
CA ASP A 25 22.96 1.74 4.56
C ASP A 25 23.46 0.78 5.64
N ALA A 26 22.69 0.60 6.73
CA ALA A 26 22.91 -0.43 7.73
C ALA A 26 22.50 -1.85 7.26
N GLY A 27 22.00 -1.98 6.02
CA GLY A 27 21.61 -3.26 5.42
C GLY A 27 20.23 -3.76 5.84
N ASP A 28 19.40 -2.94 6.51
CA ASP A 28 18.01 -3.28 6.81
C ASP A 28 17.16 -3.16 5.53
N PRO A 29 16.61 -4.26 5.00
CA PRO A 29 15.77 -4.23 3.81
C PRO A 29 14.50 -3.37 3.97
N LYS A 30 14.05 -3.08 5.21
CA LYS A 30 12.92 -2.17 5.46
C LYS A 30 13.24 -0.72 5.12
N GLY A 31 14.51 -0.30 5.13
CA GLY A 31 14.90 1.07 4.76
C GLY A 31 14.41 1.47 3.37
N PHE A 32 14.54 0.56 2.39
CA PHE A 32 14.07 0.78 1.02
C PHE A 32 12.55 0.78 0.89
N TYR A 33 11.87 -0.06 1.68
CA TYR A 33 10.40 -0.04 1.79
C TYR A 33 9.91 1.32 2.29
N TYR A 34 10.47 1.81 3.40
CA TYR A 34 10.09 3.10 3.94
C TYR A 34 10.45 4.27 3.03
N LEU A 35 11.52 4.17 2.24
CA LEU A 35 11.88 5.18 1.25
C LEU A 35 10.80 5.29 0.16
N ALA A 36 10.32 4.16 -0.37
CA ALA A 36 9.22 4.13 -1.34
C ALA A 36 7.95 4.81 -0.79
N ILE A 37 7.63 4.56 0.48
CA ILE A 37 6.50 5.20 1.17
C ILE A 37 6.72 6.70 1.35
N ALA A 38 7.95 7.12 1.69
CA ALA A 38 8.27 8.55 1.81
C ALA A 38 8.05 9.25 0.46
N TYR A 39 8.52 8.62 -0.62
CA TYR A 39 8.31 9.11 -1.97
C TYR A 39 6.81 9.23 -2.28
N ALA A 40 6.04 8.17 -2.01
CA ALA A 40 4.59 8.14 -2.23
C ALA A 40 3.85 9.32 -1.58
N LEU A 41 4.19 9.63 -0.33
CA LEU A 41 3.55 10.70 0.44
C LEU A 41 3.96 12.12 0.01
N ASN A 42 5.06 12.27 -0.76
CA ASN A 42 5.49 13.58 -1.25
C ASN A 42 5.03 13.86 -2.67
N HIS A 43 4.97 12.82 -3.50
CA HIS A 43 4.73 12.97 -4.93
C HIS A 43 3.32 12.53 -5.34
N GLN A 44 2.39 12.33 -4.38
CA GLN A 44 1.03 11.86 -4.65
C GLN A 44 0.26 12.69 -5.70
N GLU A 45 0.58 13.97 -5.82
CA GLU A 45 -0.05 14.88 -6.79
C GLU A 45 0.57 14.77 -8.19
N GLU A 46 1.76 14.17 -8.33
CA GLU A 46 2.44 14.04 -9.61
C GLU A 46 1.81 12.92 -10.48
N PRO A 47 1.70 13.12 -11.81
CA PRO A 47 1.06 12.15 -12.70
C PRO A 47 1.69 10.75 -12.66
N ASP A 48 3.02 10.67 -12.60
CA ASP A 48 3.79 9.43 -12.76
C ASP A 48 4.29 8.83 -11.44
N ALA A 49 3.97 9.46 -10.30
CA ALA A 49 4.45 9.02 -9.00
C ALA A 49 4.09 7.57 -8.69
N ILE A 50 2.94 7.09 -9.15
CA ILE A 50 2.52 5.70 -8.92
C ILE A 50 3.44 4.68 -9.61
N LEU A 51 3.98 5.02 -10.79
CA LEU A 51 4.93 4.18 -11.51
C LEU A 51 6.31 4.21 -10.86
N GLU A 52 6.71 5.36 -10.32
CA GLU A 52 7.96 5.48 -9.58
C GLU A 52 7.90 4.73 -8.25
N ILE A 53 6.79 4.80 -7.52
CA ILE A 53 6.56 4.02 -6.29
C ILE A 53 6.63 2.52 -6.58
N LYS A 54 6.02 2.08 -7.68
CA LYS A 54 6.13 0.68 -8.13
C LYS A 54 7.60 0.29 -8.32
N ARG A 55 8.40 1.12 -9.00
CA ARG A 55 9.84 0.87 -9.19
C ARG A 55 10.59 0.83 -7.85
N CYS A 56 10.31 1.74 -6.93
CA CYS A 56 10.91 1.73 -5.60
C CYS A 56 10.58 0.44 -4.83
N TYR A 57 9.35 -0.08 -4.95
CA TYR A 57 9.00 -1.37 -4.36
C TYR A 57 9.70 -2.53 -5.05
N GLU A 58 9.82 -2.53 -6.38
CA GLU A 58 10.59 -3.55 -7.12
C GLU A 58 12.05 -3.58 -6.65
N ASP A 59 12.69 -2.42 -6.47
CA ASP A 59 14.05 -2.31 -5.94
C ASP A 59 14.15 -2.81 -4.50
N ALA A 60 13.19 -2.45 -3.64
CA ALA A 60 13.16 -2.91 -2.25
C ALA A 60 12.98 -4.45 -2.16
N VAL A 61 12.15 -5.03 -3.04
CA VAL A 61 11.99 -6.49 -3.15
C VAL A 61 13.29 -7.15 -3.60
N ALA A 62 13.98 -6.58 -4.60
CA ALA A 62 15.27 -7.08 -5.07
C ALA A 62 16.35 -7.04 -3.97
N ARG A 63 16.22 -6.09 -3.03
CA ARG A 63 17.09 -5.95 -1.85
C ARG A 63 16.61 -6.76 -0.64
N GLY A 64 15.60 -7.62 -0.81
CA GLY A 64 15.16 -8.59 0.20
C GLY A 64 14.05 -8.11 1.14
N SER A 65 13.42 -6.96 0.88
CA SER A 65 12.38 -6.42 1.74
C SER A 65 11.07 -7.23 1.64
N ASN A 66 10.69 -7.91 2.72
CA ASN A 66 9.45 -8.67 2.75
C ASN A 66 8.20 -7.76 2.79
N ASP A 67 8.27 -6.64 3.49
CA ASP A 67 7.19 -5.65 3.54
C ASP A 67 6.94 -5.03 2.14
N ALA A 68 8.01 -4.78 1.37
CA ALA A 68 7.89 -4.33 -0.01
C ALA A 68 7.29 -5.40 -0.93
N LYS A 69 7.53 -6.71 -0.69
CA LYS A 69 6.88 -7.78 -1.46
C LYS A 69 5.37 -7.73 -1.27
N VAL A 70 4.91 -7.47 -0.06
CA VAL A 70 3.48 -7.31 0.22
C VAL A 70 2.93 -6.07 -0.47
N ALA A 71 3.59 -4.92 -0.31
CA ALA A 71 3.15 -3.67 -0.95
C ALA A 71 3.09 -3.78 -2.49
N LEU A 72 4.12 -4.35 -3.12
CA LEU A 72 4.13 -4.61 -4.56
C LEU A 72 3.06 -5.63 -4.96
N GLY A 73 2.88 -6.69 -4.17
CA GLY A 73 1.89 -7.73 -4.42
C GLY A 73 0.46 -7.17 -4.43
N LEU A 74 0.11 -6.35 -3.44
CA LEU A 74 -1.18 -5.65 -3.37
C LEU A 74 -1.37 -4.67 -4.53
N MET A 75 -0.31 -3.93 -4.87
CA MET A 75 -0.33 -2.95 -5.95
C MET A 75 -0.55 -3.59 -7.32
N LEU A 76 0.14 -4.71 -7.60
CA LEU A 76 -0.05 -5.46 -8.85
C LEU A 76 -1.41 -6.13 -8.92
N ALA A 77 -1.93 -6.65 -7.80
CA ALA A 77 -3.22 -7.33 -7.81
C ALA A 77 -4.42 -6.39 -7.89
N THR A 78 -4.41 -5.32 -7.09
CA THR A 78 -5.60 -4.47 -6.88
C THR A 78 -5.46 -3.09 -7.49
N GLY A 79 -4.23 -2.70 -7.86
CA GLY A 79 -3.88 -1.33 -8.18
C GLY A 79 -3.63 -0.44 -6.97
N ASN A 80 -3.98 -0.88 -5.76
CA ASN A 80 -3.80 -0.09 -4.55
C ASN A 80 -2.40 -0.32 -3.98
N SER A 81 -1.63 0.75 -3.80
CA SER A 81 -0.36 0.69 -3.08
C SER A 81 -0.57 0.92 -1.59
N LEU A 82 0.29 0.33 -0.78
CA LEU A 82 0.48 0.78 0.60
C LEU A 82 1.40 2.02 0.63
N PRO A 83 1.25 2.89 1.63
CA PRO A 83 0.02 3.06 2.40
C PRO A 83 -1.12 3.50 1.46
N PHE A 84 -2.36 3.09 1.75
CA PHE A 84 -3.57 3.38 0.96
C PHE A 84 -3.95 4.89 0.87
N LEU A 85 -3.05 5.77 1.29
CA LEU A 85 -3.24 7.22 1.34
C LEU A 85 -3.23 7.87 -0.05
N MET A 86 -2.95 7.10 -1.11
CA MET A 86 -2.97 7.58 -2.48
C MET A 86 -4.34 7.37 -3.11
N ASP A 87 -4.95 8.47 -3.58
CA ASP A 87 -6.13 8.42 -4.46
C ASP A 87 -5.76 8.01 -5.91
N ARG A 88 -4.49 7.67 -6.15
CA ARG A 88 -4.00 7.13 -7.42
C ARG A 88 -3.78 5.63 -7.31
N ARG A 89 -4.35 4.90 -8.27
CA ARG A 89 -4.14 3.46 -8.43
C ARG A 89 -3.18 3.19 -9.58
N LEU A 90 -2.44 2.08 -9.48
CA LEU A 90 -1.64 1.60 -10.59
C LEU A 90 -2.55 1.43 -11.83
N PRO A 91 -2.18 1.96 -13.01
CA PRO A 91 -2.96 1.77 -14.23
C PRO A 91 -3.07 0.27 -14.60
N LEU A 92 -4.16 -0.10 -15.27
CA LEU A 92 -4.52 -1.50 -15.52
C LEU A 92 -3.43 -2.28 -16.27
N GLU A 93 -2.78 -1.63 -17.23
CA GLU A 93 -1.73 -2.19 -18.07
C GLU A 93 -0.47 -2.57 -17.28
N TYR A 94 -0.30 -2.06 -16.05
CA TYR A 94 0.80 -2.44 -15.16
C TYR A 94 0.36 -3.39 -14.05
N ARG A 95 -0.93 -3.77 -13.99
CA ARG A 95 -1.44 -4.73 -13.02
C ARG A 95 -1.22 -6.15 -13.50
N ASP A 96 -0.99 -7.02 -12.53
CA ASP A 96 -0.77 -8.44 -12.74
C ASP A 96 -1.23 -9.18 -11.47
N PRO A 97 -2.51 -9.57 -11.39
CA PRO A 97 -3.08 -10.29 -10.24
C PRO A 97 -2.36 -11.58 -9.90
N GLU A 98 -1.87 -12.31 -10.90
CA GLU A 98 -1.19 -13.58 -10.69
C GLU A 98 0.19 -13.36 -10.06
N LYS A 99 0.97 -12.43 -10.61
CA LYS A 99 2.26 -12.02 -10.01
C LYS A 99 2.05 -11.39 -8.64
N GLY A 100 0.99 -10.60 -8.47
CA GLY A 100 0.61 -10.02 -7.18
C GLY A 100 0.37 -11.09 -6.12
N LEU A 101 -0.46 -12.09 -6.43
CA LEU A 101 -0.70 -13.24 -5.55
C LEU A 101 0.58 -14.04 -5.27
N ALA A 102 1.42 -14.26 -6.28
CA ALA A 102 2.68 -14.98 -6.12
C ALA A 102 3.62 -14.27 -5.13
N LEU A 103 3.73 -12.95 -5.21
CA LEU A 103 4.50 -12.14 -4.26
C LEU A 103 3.93 -12.24 -2.84
N LEU A 104 2.60 -12.14 -2.69
CA LEU A 104 1.95 -12.24 -1.38
C LEU A 104 2.15 -13.63 -0.76
N LYS A 105 2.03 -14.70 -1.55
CA LYS A 105 2.33 -16.07 -1.13
C LYS A 105 3.77 -16.23 -0.69
N SER A 106 4.71 -15.71 -1.48
CA SER A 106 6.14 -15.75 -1.13
C SER A 106 6.45 -14.93 0.12
N ALA A 107 5.75 -13.82 0.34
CA ALA A 107 5.94 -12.99 1.51
C ALA A 107 5.40 -13.68 2.78
N GLU A 108 4.25 -14.33 2.69
CA GLU A 108 3.65 -15.09 3.80
C GLU A 108 4.50 -16.29 4.22
N ALA A 109 5.13 -16.96 3.26
CA ALA A 109 6.08 -18.03 3.55
C ALA A 109 7.31 -17.55 4.34
N GLN A 110 7.65 -16.26 4.28
CA GLN A 110 8.78 -15.65 5.01
C GLN A 110 8.36 -15.08 6.36
N SER A 111 7.18 -14.45 6.43
CA SER A 111 6.59 -13.90 7.64
C SER A 111 5.08 -13.88 7.50
N CYS A 112 4.34 -14.25 8.55
CA CYS A 112 2.87 -14.22 8.47
C CYS A 112 2.28 -12.79 8.50
N SER A 113 3.10 -11.81 8.91
CA SER A 113 2.73 -10.39 9.00
C SER A 113 3.67 -9.50 8.20
N PHE A 114 3.18 -8.28 7.93
CA PHE A 114 3.96 -7.18 7.37
C PHE A 114 3.71 -5.91 8.16
N THR A 115 4.69 -5.00 8.13
CA THR A 115 4.57 -3.71 8.78
C THR A 115 3.82 -2.72 7.88
N GLN A 116 2.68 -2.23 8.35
CA GLN A 116 1.96 -1.12 7.76
C GLN A 116 2.27 0.17 8.53
N PRO A 117 2.87 1.19 7.88
CA PRO A 117 2.98 2.50 8.49
C PRO A 117 1.62 3.20 8.48
N LEU A 118 1.25 3.70 9.65
CA LEU A 118 0.12 4.57 9.88
C LEU A 118 0.67 5.98 10.02
N VAL A 119 0.51 6.78 8.95
CA VAL A 119 0.97 8.16 8.93
C VAL A 119 -0.26 9.06 9.11
N SER A 120 -0.39 9.69 10.28
CA SER A 120 -1.27 10.84 10.49
C SER A 120 -0.45 12.14 10.47
N LEU A 121 -1.14 13.28 10.42
CA LEU A 121 -0.49 14.60 10.39
C LEU A 121 0.45 14.86 11.59
N ASP A 122 0.23 14.17 12.71
CA ASP A 122 0.88 14.37 14.00
C ASP A 122 1.62 13.13 14.53
N ARG A 123 1.38 11.93 13.98
CA ARG A 123 1.94 10.68 14.49
C ARG A 123 2.31 9.72 13.36
N CYS A 124 3.53 9.21 13.43
CA CYS A 124 3.94 8.02 12.69
C CYS A 124 3.86 6.84 13.67
N SER A 125 2.93 5.92 13.43
CA SER A 125 2.91 4.64 14.12
C SER A 125 3.02 3.50 13.12
N GLU A 126 3.42 2.33 13.60
CA GLU A 126 3.50 1.13 12.80
C GLU A 126 2.54 0.10 13.38
N ARG A 127 1.88 -0.62 12.49
CA ARG A 127 1.02 -1.75 12.84
C ARG A 127 1.46 -2.96 12.05
N GLU A 128 1.59 -4.09 12.72
CA GLU A 128 1.68 -5.37 12.03
C GLU A 128 0.30 -5.81 11.57
N GLU A 129 0.22 -6.21 10.30
CA GLU A 129 -0.99 -6.70 9.66
C GLU A 129 -0.74 -8.10 9.08
N SER A 130 -1.80 -8.91 9.02
CA SER A 130 -1.68 -10.26 8.49
C SER A 130 -1.71 -10.25 6.96
N ILE A 131 -0.69 -10.83 6.33
CA ILE A 131 -0.66 -11.01 4.87
C ILE A 131 -1.83 -11.88 4.42
N ALA A 132 -2.12 -12.93 5.19
CA ALA A 132 -3.24 -13.82 4.93
C ALA A 132 -4.61 -13.11 5.04
N SER A 133 -4.75 -12.10 5.89
CA SER A 133 -5.95 -11.26 5.95
C SER A 133 -6.14 -10.49 4.64
N GLU A 134 -5.08 -9.88 4.11
CA GLU A 134 -5.15 -9.15 2.84
C GLU A 134 -5.55 -10.07 1.68
N ILE A 135 -4.91 -11.23 1.55
CA ILE A 135 -5.25 -12.21 0.51
C ILE A 135 -6.71 -12.66 0.69
N SER A 136 -7.10 -13.07 1.90
CA SER A 136 -8.47 -13.50 2.20
C SER A 136 -9.51 -12.45 1.77
N ASN A 137 -9.28 -11.18 2.09
CA ASN A 137 -10.21 -10.08 1.80
C ASN A 137 -10.31 -9.77 0.30
N ILE A 138 -9.17 -9.79 -0.41
CA ILE A 138 -9.13 -9.58 -1.87
C ILE A 138 -9.98 -10.63 -2.58
N TYR A 139 -9.81 -11.91 -2.23
CA TYR A 139 -10.51 -12.99 -2.93
C TYR A 139 -11.94 -13.23 -2.42
N PHE A 140 -12.27 -12.80 -1.19
CA PHE A 140 -13.65 -12.82 -0.70
C PHE A 140 -14.55 -11.87 -1.52
N ASN A 141 -14.10 -10.64 -1.68
CA ASN A 141 -14.87 -9.58 -2.36
C ASN A 141 -14.62 -9.54 -3.86
N GLY A 142 -13.49 -10.09 -4.32
CA GLY A 142 -12.88 -9.67 -5.57
C GLY A 142 -12.37 -8.24 -5.46
N ALA A 143 -11.35 -7.89 -6.25
CA ALA A 143 -10.91 -6.51 -6.35
C ALA A 143 -11.55 -5.85 -7.55
N HIS A 144 -12.02 -4.63 -7.37
CA HIS A 144 -12.63 -3.82 -8.42
C HIS A 144 -11.89 -2.50 -8.54
N THR A 145 -11.79 -2.00 -9.75
CA THR A 145 -11.29 -0.65 -10.03
C THR A 145 -12.30 0.11 -10.84
N TRP A 146 -12.41 1.39 -10.55
CA TRP A 146 -13.20 2.29 -11.37
C TRP A 146 -12.37 2.69 -12.59
N ILE A 147 -12.97 2.61 -13.77
CA ILE A 147 -12.36 2.96 -15.06
C ILE A 147 -13.26 3.99 -15.70
N ALA A 148 -12.72 5.16 -16.00
CA ALA A 148 -13.43 6.09 -16.86
C ALA A 148 -13.26 5.68 -18.32
N ASP A 149 -14.37 5.69 -19.06
CA ASP A 149 -14.38 5.53 -20.50
C ASP A 149 -13.68 6.74 -21.14
N GLU A 150 -12.74 6.47 -22.05
CA GLU A 150 -11.94 7.50 -22.73
C GLU A 150 -12.81 8.57 -23.42
N ALA A 151 -13.95 8.14 -23.99
CA ALA A 151 -14.92 9.03 -24.63
C ALA A 151 -15.57 10.03 -23.64
N ALA A 152 -15.66 9.67 -22.37
CA ALA A 152 -16.34 10.45 -21.36
C ALA A 152 -15.34 11.27 -20.50
N LYS A 153 -14.09 10.83 -20.34
CA LYS A 153 -12.97 11.68 -19.85
C LYS A 153 -12.79 12.93 -20.70
N ALA A 154 -12.96 12.82 -22.02
CA ALA A 154 -12.82 13.93 -22.96
C ALA A 154 -13.92 14.99 -22.83
N LEU A 155 -15.07 14.64 -22.25
CA LEU A 155 -16.25 15.51 -22.13
C LEU A 155 -16.40 16.11 -20.73
N CYS A 156 -15.89 15.44 -19.69
CA CYS A 156 -16.04 15.90 -18.31
C CYS A 156 -14.99 16.94 -17.92
N LYS A 157 -15.43 18.02 -17.28
CA LYS A 157 -14.51 18.96 -16.63
C LYS A 157 -13.82 18.29 -15.43
N PRO A 158 -12.55 18.60 -15.13
CA PRO A 158 -11.90 18.15 -13.90
C PRO A 158 -12.75 18.51 -12.67
N LYS A 159 -12.95 17.55 -11.77
CA LYS A 159 -13.73 17.65 -10.51
C LYS A 159 -15.26 17.66 -10.63
N ASP A 160 -15.83 17.45 -11.82
CA ASP A 160 -17.27 17.14 -11.93
C ASP A 160 -17.52 15.66 -11.62
N PHE A 161 -17.62 15.33 -10.33
CA PHE A 161 -17.81 13.97 -9.85
C PHE A 161 -19.07 13.29 -10.42
N ALA A 162 -20.12 14.06 -10.74
CA ALA A 162 -21.35 13.51 -11.31
C ALA A 162 -21.15 13.08 -12.78
N CYS A 163 -20.41 13.89 -13.55
CA CYS A 163 -20.02 13.55 -14.91
C CYS A 163 -19.05 12.36 -14.91
N VAL A 164 -17.98 12.45 -14.13
CA VAL A 164 -16.96 11.40 -13.99
C VAL A 164 -17.62 10.09 -13.56
N SER A 165 -18.49 10.07 -12.56
CA SER A 165 -19.17 8.84 -12.13
C SER A 165 -20.04 8.17 -13.22
N LYS A 166 -20.72 8.96 -14.05
CA LYS A 166 -21.49 8.45 -15.21
C LYS A 166 -20.61 8.00 -16.37
N ALA A 167 -19.41 8.56 -16.45
CA ALA A 167 -18.43 8.36 -17.50
C ALA A 167 -17.57 7.10 -17.30
N GLY A 168 -17.82 6.31 -16.27
CA GLY A 168 -17.02 5.12 -16.01
C GLY A 168 -17.80 4.02 -15.34
N HIS A 169 -17.14 2.89 -15.20
CA HIS A 169 -17.72 1.68 -14.66
C HIS A 169 -16.74 0.99 -13.72
N TRP A 170 -17.27 0.20 -12.79
CA TRP A 170 -16.47 -0.69 -11.97
C TRP A 170 -16.14 -1.95 -12.77
N GLN A 171 -14.86 -2.21 -13.00
CA GLN A 171 -14.38 -3.46 -13.56
C GLN A 171 -13.76 -4.33 -12.46
N GLN A 172 -14.12 -5.61 -12.46
CA GLN A 172 -13.46 -6.61 -11.63
C GLN A 172 -12.06 -6.90 -12.19
N VAL A 173 -11.03 -6.68 -11.37
CA VAL A 173 -9.62 -6.93 -11.70
C VAL A 173 -9.06 -8.16 -11.00
N VAL A 174 -9.66 -8.56 -9.88
CA VAL A 174 -9.40 -9.86 -9.24
C VAL A 174 -10.75 -10.57 -9.07
N PRO A 175 -10.93 -11.79 -9.63
CA PRO A 175 -12.15 -12.54 -9.46
C PRO A 175 -12.34 -12.94 -8.00
N LYS A 176 -13.61 -13.13 -7.61
CA LYS A 176 -13.91 -13.77 -6.33
C LYS A 176 -13.45 -15.22 -6.39
N ASP A 177 -12.77 -15.66 -5.35
CA ASP A 177 -12.40 -17.06 -5.15
C ASP A 177 -12.65 -17.42 -3.68
N ARG A 178 -13.81 -18.05 -3.44
CA ARG A 178 -14.24 -18.42 -2.10
C ARG A 178 -13.33 -19.47 -1.48
N GLN A 179 -12.88 -20.45 -2.26
CA GLN A 179 -12.04 -21.52 -1.76
C GLN A 179 -10.68 -20.97 -1.32
N LEU A 180 -10.07 -20.14 -2.17
CA LEU A 180 -8.82 -19.47 -1.84
C LEU A 180 -9.01 -18.54 -0.64
N SER A 181 -10.06 -17.72 -0.61
CA SER A 181 -10.35 -16.85 0.53
C SER A 181 -10.45 -17.62 1.85
N GLU A 182 -11.21 -18.72 1.89
CA GLU A 182 -11.35 -19.56 3.08
C GLU A 182 -10.04 -20.25 3.49
N GLU A 183 -9.19 -20.63 2.54
CA GLU A 183 -7.84 -21.13 2.83
C GLU A 183 -7.01 -20.08 3.57
N TRP A 184 -6.98 -18.85 3.06
CA TRP A 184 -6.20 -17.77 3.66
C TRP A 184 -6.81 -17.27 4.97
N ALA A 185 -8.13 -17.32 5.14
CA ALA A 185 -8.77 -17.03 6.42
C ALA A 185 -8.29 -17.95 7.54
N ARG A 186 -8.09 -19.25 7.26
CA ARG A 186 -7.53 -20.20 8.24
C ARG A 186 -6.08 -19.85 8.63
N ARG A 187 -5.27 -19.42 7.65
CA ARG A 187 -3.88 -18.98 7.89
C ARG A 187 -3.81 -17.67 8.68
N ARG A 188 -4.73 -16.75 8.41
CA ARG A 188 -4.88 -15.49 9.15
C ARG A 188 -5.06 -15.75 10.64
N ASP A 189 -5.98 -16.65 11.00
CA ASP A 189 -6.30 -16.91 12.41
C ASP A 189 -5.07 -17.41 13.18
N ALA A 190 -4.21 -18.22 12.55
CA ALA A 190 -2.93 -18.66 13.13
C ALA A 190 -1.89 -17.53 13.28
N CYS A 191 -2.00 -16.47 12.49
CA CYS A 191 -1.10 -15.31 12.57
C CYS A 191 -1.60 -14.23 13.55
N CYS A 192 -2.91 -14.08 13.71
CA CYS A 192 -3.53 -13.04 14.53
C CYS A 192 -3.05 -13.04 15.99
N GLU A 193 -2.84 -14.21 16.59
CA GLU A 193 -2.32 -14.32 17.95
C GLU A 193 -0.92 -13.71 18.10
N LYS A 194 -0.05 -13.94 17.09
CA LYS A 194 1.32 -13.42 17.05
C LYS A 194 1.32 -11.90 16.85
N ILE A 195 0.51 -11.42 15.91
CA ILE A 195 0.38 -9.99 15.62
C ILE A 195 -0.16 -9.22 16.84
N ALA A 196 -1.16 -9.76 17.54
CA ALA A 196 -1.76 -9.10 18.70
C ALA A 196 -0.73 -8.88 19.82
N ALA A 197 0.20 -9.82 20.02
CA ALA A 197 1.30 -9.64 20.96
C ALA A 197 2.28 -8.54 20.52
N ILE A 198 2.66 -8.51 19.24
CA ILE A 198 3.58 -7.49 18.70
C ILE A 198 2.97 -6.10 18.77
N ASN A 199 1.71 -5.94 18.35
CA ASN A 199 1.04 -4.64 18.32
C ASN A 199 0.79 -4.09 19.73
N ARG A 200 0.57 -4.93 20.75
CA ARG A 200 0.51 -4.49 22.16
C ARG A 200 1.84 -3.94 22.66
N ALA A 201 2.96 -4.49 22.19
CA ALA A 201 4.30 -4.06 22.58
C ALA A 201 4.78 -2.80 21.83
N ARG A 202 4.12 -2.43 20.71
CA ARG A 202 4.52 -1.32 19.82
C ARG A 202 3.70 -0.03 19.97
N GLN A 203 2.99 0.14 21.09
CA GLN A 203 2.46 1.46 21.46
C GLN A 203 3.63 2.35 21.89
N CYS A 204 4.02 3.31 21.06
CA CYS A 204 5.07 4.29 21.42
C CYS A 204 4.69 5.04 22.70
N PHE A 205 5.67 5.20 23.60
CA PHE A 205 5.65 6.17 24.71
C PHE A 205 5.64 7.61 24.17
#